data_AF-A0A381P7C8-F1
#
_entry.id   AF-A0A381P7C8-F1
#
_cell.length_a   1.000
_cell.length_b   1.000
_cell.length_c   1.000
_cell.angle_alpha   90.00
_cell.angle_beta   90.00
_cell.angle_gamma   90.00
#
_symmetry.space_group_name_H-M   'P 1'
#
loop_
_entity.id
_entity.type
_entity.pdbx_description
1 polymer ?
#
loop_
_entity_poly.entity_id
_entity_poly.type
_entity_poly.pdbx_seq_one_letter_code
_entity_poly.pdbx_strand_id
1 'polypeptide(L)'
;AEAAATLADDTRVIWYGPSMGAKSFLTARLMEAWAHGQDVVDTVGGHRPATGRLRHIAQLGVITRQWSYINRRLDAPEGDVRVELDGPSGARWTWGAEGADDLVRGPAEDFCLVVTQRRHVADTALELTGETALDWMHRAQAFAGPPTDGPQPGRT
;
A
#
# COMPACT_ATOMS: atom_id res chain seq x y z
N ALA A 1 16.87 11.48 7.05
CA ALA A 1 16.49 11.45 8.48
C ALA A 1 16.39 12.87 9.05
N GLU A 2 17.37 13.74 8.77
CA GLU A 2 17.44 15.12 9.32
C GLU A 2 16.20 15.99 9.02
N ALA A 3 15.67 15.94 7.78
CA ALA A 3 14.46 16.67 7.41
C ALA A 3 13.21 16.27 8.22
N ALA A 4 13.17 15.09 8.83
CA ALA A 4 12.02 14.62 9.62
C ALA A 4 12.04 15.12 11.08
N ALA A 5 13.18 15.61 11.57
CA ALA A 5 13.36 15.94 12.99
C ALA A 5 12.59 17.21 13.42
N THR A 6 12.22 18.07 12.47
CA THR A 6 11.68 19.41 12.72
C THR A 6 10.37 19.70 11.99
N LEU A 7 9.72 18.69 11.40
CA LEU A 7 8.49 18.89 10.63
C LEU A 7 7.32 19.25 11.54
N ALA A 8 6.64 20.34 11.22
CA ALA A 8 5.31 20.66 11.74
C ALA A 8 4.22 20.08 10.81
N ASP A 9 2.98 20.01 11.29
CA ASP A 9 1.86 19.38 10.60
C ASP A 9 1.55 19.97 9.21
N ASP A 10 1.80 21.27 9.03
CA ASP A 10 1.60 22.04 7.79
C ASP A 10 2.86 22.12 6.91
N THR A 11 3.98 21.56 7.37
CA THR A 11 5.24 21.62 6.64
C THR A 11 5.11 20.86 5.32
N ARG A 12 5.53 21.50 4.22
CA ARG A 12 5.69 20.85 2.93
C ARG A 12 7.16 20.53 2.68
N VAL A 13 7.42 19.28 2.33
CA VAL A 13 8.75 18.78 1.99
C VAL A 13 8.93 18.86 0.49
N ILE A 14 10.00 19.55 0.05
CA ILE A 14 10.43 19.54 -1.35
C ILE A 14 10.95 18.14 -1.66
N TRP A 15 10.33 17.45 -2.62
CA TRP A 15 10.59 16.06 -2.95
C TRP A 15 10.81 15.89 -4.45
N TYR A 16 11.32 14.74 -4.89
CA TYR A 16 11.42 14.41 -6.32
C TYR A 16 10.00 14.20 -6.87
N GLY A 17 9.41 15.27 -7.43
CA GLY A 17 8.01 15.34 -7.85
C GLY A 17 7.25 16.49 -7.16
N PRO A 18 5.91 16.42 -7.07
CA PRO A 18 5.13 17.41 -6.32
C PRO A 18 5.57 17.49 -4.86
N SER A 19 5.56 18.69 -4.29
CA SER A 19 5.83 18.87 -2.85
C SER A 19 4.85 18.04 -2.03
N MET A 20 5.34 17.41 -0.96
CA MET A 20 4.56 16.47 -0.15
C MET A 20 4.32 17.05 1.25
N GLY A 21 3.12 16.91 1.82
CA GLY A 21 2.88 17.30 3.20
C GLY A 21 3.67 16.42 4.19
N ALA A 22 4.03 16.95 5.36
CA ALA A 22 4.85 16.25 6.35
C ALA A 22 4.32 14.85 6.71
N LYS A 23 3.01 14.71 6.91
CA LYS A 23 2.35 13.41 7.21
C LYS A 23 2.56 12.39 6.09
N SER A 24 2.36 12.81 4.84
CA SER A 24 2.57 11.96 3.67
C SER A 24 4.04 11.59 3.52
N PHE A 25 4.96 12.53 3.76
CA PHE A 25 6.41 12.28 3.70
C PHE A 25 6.84 11.24 4.74
N LEU A 26 6.43 11.40 5.99
CA LEU A 26 6.75 10.46 7.06
C LEU A 26 6.14 9.08 6.82
N THR A 27 4.89 9.04 6.33
CA THR A 27 4.22 7.76 5.98
C THR A 27 4.96 7.05 4.84
N ALA A 28 5.41 7.78 3.82
CA ALA A 28 6.20 7.22 2.73
C ALA A 28 7.54 6.64 3.22
N ARG A 29 8.26 7.36 4.09
CA ARG A 29 9.51 6.86 4.69
C ARG A 29 9.28 5.63 5.57
N LEU A 30 8.20 5.60 6.34
CA LEU A 30 7.81 4.44 7.16
C LEU A 30 7.53 3.23 6.26
N MET A 31 6.74 3.42 5.20
CA MET A 31 6.42 2.37 4.24
C MET A 31 7.69 1.83 3.56
N GLU A 32 8.59 2.71 3.09
CA GLU A 32 9.84 2.30 2.44
C GLU A 32 10.74 1.49 3.37
N ALA A 33 10.92 1.95 4.62
CA ALA A 33 11.68 1.21 5.62
C ALA A 33 11.05 -0.14 5.96
N TRP A 34 9.71 -0.21 6.02
CA TRP A 34 9.01 -1.47 6.29
C TRP A 34 9.13 -2.46 5.12
N ALA A 35 8.96 -1.99 3.89
CA ALA A 35 9.03 -2.79 2.67
C ALA A 35 10.44 -3.35 2.45
N HIS A 36 11.48 -2.52 2.53
CA HIS A 36 12.86 -3.02 2.43
C HIS A 36 13.28 -3.88 3.62
N GLY A 37 12.72 -3.61 4.80
CA GLY A 37 12.86 -4.53 5.93
C GLY A 37 12.23 -5.90 5.65
N GLN A 38 11.17 -5.96 4.84
CA GLN A 38 10.58 -7.23 4.41
C GLN A 38 11.52 -8.00 3.47
N ASP A 39 12.14 -7.31 2.50
CA ASP A 39 13.12 -7.91 1.59
C ASP A 39 14.25 -8.62 2.38
N VAL A 40 14.72 -7.99 3.46
CA VAL A 40 15.73 -8.59 4.37
C VAL A 40 15.17 -9.80 5.11
N VAL A 41 13.96 -9.69 5.68
CA VAL A 41 13.30 -10.80 6.39
C VAL A 41 13.16 -12.02 5.48
N ASP A 42 12.72 -11.81 4.25
CA ASP A 42 12.56 -12.89 3.26
C ASP A 42 13.91 -13.52 2.90
N THR A 43 14.93 -12.70 2.66
CA THR A 43 16.29 -13.16 2.30
C THR A 43 16.89 -14.06 3.37
N VAL A 44 16.66 -13.77 4.65
CA VAL A 44 17.22 -14.54 5.78
C VAL A 44 16.28 -15.63 6.29
N GLY A 45 15.10 -15.80 5.70
CA GLY A 45 14.07 -16.73 6.19
C GLY A 45 13.54 -16.38 7.58
N GLY A 46 13.56 -15.10 7.94
CA GLY A 46 13.15 -14.61 9.24
C GLY A 46 11.63 -14.49 9.38
N HIS A 47 11.20 -14.15 10.60
CA HIS A 47 9.81 -13.76 10.87
C HIS A 47 9.79 -12.42 11.61
N ARG A 48 8.98 -11.48 11.09
CA ARG A 48 8.73 -10.17 11.72
C ARG A 48 7.24 -10.06 12.00
N PRO A 49 6.78 -10.09 13.26
CA PRO A 49 5.36 -10.00 13.57
C PRO A 49 4.73 -8.71 13.06
N ALA A 50 3.59 -8.83 12.40
CA ALA A 50 2.76 -7.70 12.01
C ALA A 50 2.25 -6.94 13.24
N THR A 51 2.17 -5.61 13.17
CA THR A 51 1.62 -4.79 14.25
C THR A 51 0.64 -3.76 13.72
N GLY A 52 -0.15 -3.15 14.61
CA GLY A 52 -1.13 -2.11 14.24
C GLY A 52 -0.53 -0.90 13.48
N ARG A 53 0.80 -0.73 13.50
CA ARG A 53 1.52 0.29 12.71
C ARG A 53 1.34 0.14 11.19
N LEU A 54 0.96 -1.07 10.73
CA LEU A 54 0.65 -1.32 9.31
C LEU A 54 -0.52 -0.48 8.80
N ARG A 55 -1.39 0.03 9.69
CA ARG A 55 -2.52 0.89 9.28
C ARG A 55 -2.06 2.11 8.48
N HIS A 56 -0.86 2.65 8.75
CA HIS A 56 -0.30 3.77 7.99
C HIS A 56 0.07 3.38 6.55
N ILE A 57 0.60 2.18 6.36
CA ILE A 57 0.95 1.65 5.03
C ILE A 57 -0.33 1.29 4.27
N ALA A 58 -1.30 0.65 4.94
CA ALA A 58 -2.60 0.36 4.34
C ALA A 58 -3.31 1.63 3.88
N GLN A 59 -3.35 2.67 4.72
CA GLN A 59 -3.88 3.99 4.35
C GLN A 59 -3.17 4.55 3.11
N LEU A 60 -1.83 4.45 3.05
CA LEU A 60 -1.06 4.91 1.90
C LEU A 60 -1.44 4.14 0.62
N GLY A 61 -1.56 2.82 0.71
CA GLY A 61 -2.02 1.97 -0.40
C GLY A 61 -3.38 2.42 -0.94
N VAL A 62 -4.36 2.65 -0.05
CA VAL A 62 -5.71 3.10 -0.44
C VAL A 62 -5.66 4.46 -1.17
N ILE A 63 -4.99 5.46 -0.60
CA ILE A 63 -4.99 6.83 -1.19
C ILE A 63 -4.14 6.92 -2.46
N THR A 64 -3.32 5.91 -2.76
CA THR A 64 -2.49 5.82 -3.97
C THR A 64 -3.08 4.89 -5.04
N ARG A 65 -4.35 4.48 -4.90
CA ARG A 65 -5.05 3.71 -5.95
C ARG A 65 -4.93 4.40 -7.32
N GLN A 66 -5.36 5.67 -7.43
CA GLN A 66 -5.27 6.42 -8.70
C GLN A 66 -3.83 6.55 -9.21
N TRP A 67 -2.87 6.71 -8.30
CA TRP A 67 -1.44 6.79 -8.66
C TRP A 67 -0.95 5.52 -9.37
N SER A 68 -1.49 4.36 -9.03
CA SER A 68 -1.15 3.06 -9.67
C SER A 68 -1.50 3.02 -11.17
N TYR A 69 -2.36 3.92 -11.65
CA TYR A 69 -2.74 4.04 -13.06
C TYR A 69 -2.01 5.20 -13.74
N ILE A 70 -2.00 6.35 -13.07
CA ILE A 70 -1.38 7.58 -13.60
C ILE A 70 0.12 7.36 -13.87
N ASN A 71 0.83 6.66 -12.99
CA ASN A 71 2.26 6.37 -13.19
C ASN A 71 2.53 5.43 -14.39
N ARG A 72 1.51 4.68 -14.84
CA ARG A 72 1.52 3.80 -16.03
C ARG A 72 0.95 4.48 -17.28
N ARG A 73 0.55 5.76 -17.19
CA ARG A 73 -0.15 6.49 -18.26
C ARG A 73 -1.46 5.82 -18.67
N LEU A 74 -2.15 5.22 -17.69
CA LEU A 74 -3.47 4.64 -17.85
C LEU A 74 -4.51 5.54 -17.17
N ASP A 75 -5.73 5.49 -17.68
CA ASP A 75 -6.88 6.06 -16.99
C ASP A 75 -7.24 5.16 -15.82
N ALA A 76 -7.46 5.78 -14.64
CA ALA A 76 -7.92 5.05 -13.48
C ALA A 76 -9.40 4.68 -13.68
N PRO A 77 -9.81 3.41 -13.49
CA PRO A 77 -11.21 3.03 -13.57
C PRO A 77 -12.08 3.86 -12.63
N GLU A 78 -13.25 4.26 -13.11
CA GLU A 78 -14.27 4.89 -12.27
C GLU A 78 -14.81 3.90 -11.22
N GLY A 79 -15.53 4.41 -10.23
CA GLY A 79 -16.06 3.60 -9.13
C GLY A 79 -15.14 3.56 -7.91
N ASP A 80 -15.76 3.40 -6.74
CA ASP A 80 -15.06 3.26 -5.47
C ASP A 80 -14.75 1.78 -5.20
N VAL A 81 -13.66 1.51 -4.48
CA VAL A 81 -13.33 0.15 -4.04
C VAL A 81 -13.37 0.15 -2.52
N ARG A 82 -14.28 -0.64 -1.95
CA ARG A 82 -14.34 -0.88 -0.52
C ARG A 82 -13.11 -1.70 -0.11
N VAL A 83 -12.43 -1.29 0.95
CA VAL A 83 -11.30 -2.03 1.50
C VAL A 83 -11.60 -2.38 2.94
N GLU A 84 -11.57 -3.67 3.28
CA GLU A 84 -11.85 -4.21 4.61
C GLU A 84 -10.71 -5.11 5.09
N LEU A 85 -9.85 -4.58 5.95
CA LEU A 85 -8.66 -5.28 6.40
C LEU A 85 -8.79 -5.72 7.86
N ASP A 86 -8.39 -6.96 8.13
CA ASP A 86 -8.23 -7.47 9.48
C ASP A 86 -6.85 -7.07 9.99
N GLY A 87 -6.84 -6.14 10.96
CA GLY A 87 -5.62 -5.63 11.57
C GLY A 87 -4.96 -6.67 12.48
N PRO A 88 -3.62 -6.60 12.69
CA PRO A 88 -2.88 -7.62 13.46
C PRO A 88 -3.28 -7.76 14.93
N SER A 89 -4.02 -6.79 15.48
CA SER A 89 -4.55 -6.81 16.85
C SER A 89 -6.04 -7.18 16.91
N GLY A 90 -6.62 -7.73 15.85
CA GLY A 90 -8.04 -8.09 15.74
C GLY A 90 -9.00 -6.94 15.42
N ALA A 91 -8.49 -5.72 15.26
CA ALA A 91 -9.31 -4.57 14.86
C ALA A 91 -9.57 -4.60 13.35
N ARG A 92 -10.81 -4.36 12.93
CA ARG A 92 -11.16 -4.19 11.51
C ARG A 92 -10.88 -2.76 11.05
N TRP A 93 -10.27 -2.60 9.88
CA TRP A 93 -10.02 -1.31 9.24
C TRP A 93 -10.78 -1.24 7.93
N THR A 94 -11.52 -0.14 7.72
CA THR A 94 -12.38 0.01 6.55
C THR A 94 -12.14 1.33 5.85
N TRP A 95 -12.13 1.33 4.51
CA TRP A 95 -12.09 2.51 3.65
C TRP A 95 -13.06 2.36 2.49
N GLY A 96 -13.65 3.46 2.01
CA GLY A 96 -14.65 3.43 0.94
C GLY A 96 -16.06 3.13 1.42
N ALA A 97 -17.05 3.29 0.53
CA ALA A 97 -18.47 3.13 0.85
C ALA A 97 -18.84 1.66 1.15
N GLU A 98 -19.77 1.43 2.10
CA GLU A 98 -20.22 0.08 2.48
C GLU A 98 -20.94 -0.68 1.36
N GLY A 99 -21.52 0.02 0.40
CA GLY A 99 -22.25 -0.55 -0.73
C GLY A 99 -21.49 -0.48 -2.06
N ALA A 100 -20.16 -0.39 -2.04
CA ALA A 100 -19.38 -0.45 -3.27
C ALA A 100 -19.43 -1.86 -3.88
N ASP A 101 -19.59 -1.94 -5.20
CA ASP A 101 -19.64 -3.22 -5.93
C ASP A 101 -18.27 -3.93 -5.95
N ASP A 102 -17.19 -3.16 -5.84
CA ASP A 102 -15.82 -3.63 -5.80
C ASP A 102 -15.28 -3.67 -4.35
N LEU A 103 -14.67 -4.79 -3.96
CA LEU A 103 -14.20 -5.05 -2.60
C LEU A 103 -12.81 -5.70 -2.58
N VAL A 104 -11.95 -5.24 -1.67
CA VAL A 104 -10.72 -5.91 -1.25
C VAL A 104 -10.83 -6.24 0.23
N ARG A 105 -10.72 -7.52 0.58
CA ARG A 105 -10.85 -8.00 1.96
C ARG A 105 -9.71 -8.94 2.34
N GLY A 106 -9.25 -8.92 3.59
CA GLY A 106 -8.31 -9.92 4.12
C GLY A 106 -7.31 -9.36 5.12
N PRO A 107 -6.18 -10.07 5.36
CA PRO A 107 -5.17 -9.62 6.32
C PRO A 107 -4.56 -8.26 5.92
N ALA A 108 -4.39 -7.38 6.89
CA ALA A 108 -3.78 -6.07 6.62
C ALA A 108 -2.31 -6.18 6.17
N GLU A 109 -1.59 -7.20 6.63
CA GLU A 109 -0.20 -7.47 6.21
C GLU A 109 -0.13 -7.81 4.73
N ASP A 110 -0.98 -8.72 4.26
CA ASP A 110 -1.08 -9.12 2.86
C ASP A 110 -1.38 -7.94 1.94
N PHE A 111 -2.33 -7.09 2.32
CA PHE A 111 -2.60 -5.85 1.59
C PHE A 111 -1.35 -4.95 1.52
N CYS A 112 -0.65 -4.77 2.64
CA CYS A 112 0.58 -3.97 2.66
C CYS A 112 1.68 -4.57 1.78
N LEU A 113 1.82 -5.90 1.76
CA LEU A 113 2.78 -6.60 0.90
C LEU A 113 2.45 -6.42 -0.58
N VAL A 114 1.18 -6.48 -0.97
CA VAL A 114 0.74 -6.30 -2.36
C VAL A 114 0.94 -4.86 -2.82
N VAL A 115 0.45 -3.87 -2.07
CA VAL A 115 0.55 -2.45 -2.51
C VAL A 115 1.98 -1.92 -2.52
N THR A 116 2.90 -2.56 -1.79
CA THR A 116 4.34 -2.29 -1.83
C THR A 116 5.11 -3.22 -2.78
N GLN A 117 4.41 -4.11 -3.48
CA GLN A 117 4.94 -5.06 -4.44
C GLN A 117 6.01 -6.01 -3.88
N ARG A 118 5.82 -6.47 -2.64
CA ARG A 118 6.64 -7.53 -2.05
C ARG A 118 6.02 -8.92 -2.22
N ARG A 119 4.73 -8.99 -2.53
CA ARG A 119 4.03 -10.24 -2.86
C ARG A 119 3.11 -10.02 -4.05
N HIS A 120 2.94 -11.06 -4.84
CA HIS A 120 1.88 -11.10 -5.84
C HIS A 120 0.56 -11.37 -5.11
N VAL A 121 -0.54 -10.77 -5.57
CA VAL A 121 -1.85 -10.91 -4.90
C VAL A 121 -2.34 -12.36 -4.81
N ALA A 122 -2.02 -13.19 -5.82
CA ALA A 122 -2.33 -14.62 -5.81
C ALA A 122 -1.62 -15.42 -4.72
N ASP A 123 -0.56 -14.87 -4.11
CA ASP A 123 0.20 -15.51 -3.02
C ASP A 123 -0.24 -15.00 -1.64
N THR A 124 -1.44 -14.43 -1.56
CA THR A 124 -2.00 -13.84 -0.34
C THR A 124 -3.39 -14.39 -0.02
N ALA A 125 -3.86 -14.12 1.19
CA ALA A 125 -5.23 -14.40 1.61
C ALA A 125 -6.17 -13.21 1.35
N LEU A 126 -5.86 -12.34 0.37
CA LEU A 126 -6.77 -11.28 -0.05
C LEU A 126 -7.90 -11.85 -0.93
N GLU A 127 -9.13 -11.55 -0.53
CA GLU A 127 -10.35 -11.81 -1.29
C GLU A 127 -10.70 -10.54 -2.09
N LEU A 128 -10.87 -10.70 -3.41
CA LEU A 128 -11.16 -9.61 -4.34
C LEU A 128 -12.51 -9.86 -5.01
N THR A 129 -13.37 -8.86 -4.98
CA THR A 129 -14.67 -8.88 -5.66
C THR A 129 -14.75 -7.66 -6.59
N GLY A 130 -15.20 -7.88 -7.82
CA GLY A 130 -15.36 -6.82 -8.83
C GLY A 130 -14.09 -6.54 -9.65
N GLU A 131 -14.27 -6.20 -10.93
CA GLU A 131 -13.19 -6.05 -11.90
C GLU A 131 -12.20 -4.94 -11.52
N THR A 132 -12.69 -3.86 -10.88
CA THR A 132 -11.87 -2.73 -10.47
C THR A 132 -10.96 -3.10 -9.30
N ALA A 133 -11.46 -3.86 -8.33
CA ALA A 133 -10.64 -4.35 -7.22
C ALA A 133 -9.56 -5.32 -7.72
N LEU A 134 -9.93 -6.23 -8.62
CA LEU A 134 -8.99 -7.19 -9.22
C LEU A 134 -7.90 -6.48 -10.00
N ASP A 135 -8.26 -5.59 -10.94
CA ASP A 135 -7.29 -4.87 -11.76
C ASP A 135 -6.37 -3.97 -10.90
N TRP A 136 -6.93 -3.31 -9.88
CA TRP A 136 -6.13 -2.49 -8.98
C TRP A 136 -5.09 -3.32 -8.21
N MET A 137 -5.47 -4.45 -7.61
CA MET A 137 -4.52 -5.26 -6.83
C MET A 137 -3.40 -5.89 -7.68
N HIS A 138 -3.61 -6.08 -8.98
CA HIS A 138 -2.53 -6.51 -9.89
C HIS A 138 -1.56 -5.38 -10.24
N ARG A 139 -1.95 -4.12 -10.06
CA ARG A 139 -1.15 -2.94 -10.47
C ARG A 139 -0.68 -2.09 -9.31
N ALA A 140 -1.12 -2.39 -8.09
CA ALA A 140 -0.95 -1.53 -6.94
C ALA A 140 0.52 -1.08 -6.78
N GLN A 141 0.71 0.22 -6.56
CA GLN A 141 2.01 0.81 -6.32
C GLN A 141 1.86 1.98 -5.34
N ALA A 142 2.21 1.76 -4.08
CA ALA A 142 2.13 2.77 -3.02
C ALA A 142 3.36 3.69 -2.93
N PHE A 143 4.33 3.53 -3.83
CA PHE A 143 5.60 4.27 -3.83
C PHE A 143 5.79 5.13 -5.09
N ALA A 144 6.58 6.18 -4.93
CA ALA A 144 6.99 7.05 -6.03
C ALA A 144 8.02 6.35 -6.94
N GLY A 145 8.03 6.71 -8.22
CA GLY A 145 8.95 6.16 -9.21
C GLY A 145 8.25 5.72 -10.49
N PRO A 146 9.02 5.25 -11.49
CA PRO A 146 8.45 4.64 -12.69
C PRO A 146 7.58 3.43 -12.32
N PRO A 147 6.66 3.03 -13.22
CA PRO A 147 5.83 1.85 -12.99
C PRO A 147 6.69 0.59 -12.92
N THR A 148 6.25 -0.34 -12.07
CA THR A 148 6.91 -1.63 -11.85
C THR A 148 5.85 -2.74 -11.81
N ASP A 149 6.18 -3.94 -12.26
CA ASP A 149 5.21 -5.04 -12.38
C ASP A 149 5.09 -5.89 -11.10
N GLY A 150 5.90 -5.61 -10.08
CA GLY A 150 5.99 -6.43 -8.89
C GLY A 150 6.51 -7.86 -9.14
N PRO A 151 6.48 -8.73 -8.12
CA PRO A 151 6.85 -10.12 -8.26
C PRO A 151 5.81 -10.91 -9.07
N GLN A 152 6.28 -11.92 -9.80
CA GLN A 152 5.40 -12.91 -10.44
C GLN A 152 4.81 -13.86 -9.39
N PRO A 153 3.66 -14.51 -9.65
CA PRO A 153 3.09 -15.51 -8.76
C PRO A 153 4.12 -16.58 -8.32
N GLY A 154 4.10 -16.96 -7.05
CA GLY A 154 5.02 -17.91 -6.45
C GLY A 154 6.45 -17.38 -6.23
N ARG A 155 6.68 -16.07 -6.43
CA ARG A 155 7.95 -15.41 -6.11
C ARG A 155 7.77 -14.40 -4.98
N THR A 156 8.74 -14.42 -4.07
CA THR A 156 8.95 -13.40 -3.03
C THR A 156 10.03 -12.44 -3.48
#